data_AF-A0A328C6R1-F1
#
_entry.id   AF-A0A328C6R1-F1
#
_cell.length_a   1.000
_cell.length_b   1.000
_cell.length_c   1.000
_cell.angle_alpha   90.00
_cell.angle_beta   90.00
_cell.angle_gamma   90.00
#
_symmetry.space_group_name_H-M   'P 1'
#
loop_
_entity.id
_entity.type
_entity.pdbx_description
1 polymer ?
#
loop_
_entity_poly.entity_id
_entity_poly.type
_entity_poly.pdbx_seq_one_letter_code
_entity_poly.pdbx_strand_id
1 'polypeptide(L)'
;MDEPMTEGTSAHARVSGGRARAGALKWALLAFLMLNLWAQWLGAGLFAELRSADGSGLRILAMMVPLVVGVVGLVHAHPALRLLIFPVSFLPGMALLAEREWEAMSEPVALLMAVASFVLYLIVAAISGEEGELPAQQPADVHPGDGRAGDYRFFVRSRVLAVSAVLAAILGALYVSPAIKTSLVAQAAERAPLHLTFMAVVMLFAWVVMAYISAVLPALNWEYDRRQPVFSQSLARLMSSPRTLARRVMWRVVAAGAVIMVAFQTMR
;
A
#
# COMPACT_ATOMS: atom_id res chain seq x y z
N MET A 1 -5.98 10.15 -58.03
CA MET A 1 -4.70 10.46 -57.35
C MET A 1 -5.14 10.90 -55.98
N ASP A 2 -5.30 9.95 -55.08
CA ASP A 2 -5.91 10.16 -53.77
C ASP A 2 -5.02 9.45 -52.74
N GLU A 3 -4.18 10.22 -52.05
CA GLU A 3 -3.77 9.88 -50.68
C GLU A 3 -4.81 10.52 -49.76
N PRO A 4 -5.38 9.76 -48.79
CA PRO A 4 -4.77 9.82 -47.45
C PRO A 4 -4.99 8.55 -46.59
N MET A 5 -3.94 8.01 -45.98
CA MET A 5 -4.07 7.09 -44.83
C MET A 5 -2.83 7.18 -43.92
N THR A 6 -2.70 8.26 -43.15
CA THR A 6 -1.63 8.40 -42.12
C THR A 6 -2.07 9.02 -40.80
N GLU A 7 -3.33 9.42 -40.61
CA GLU A 7 -3.76 10.04 -39.33
C GLU A 7 -3.98 9.03 -38.18
N GLY A 8 -4.38 7.80 -38.45
CA GLY A 8 -4.74 6.81 -37.43
C GLY A 8 -3.57 6.30 -36.56
N THR A 9 -2.37 6.24 -37.12
CA THR A 9 -1.18 5.70 -36.43
C THR A 9 -0.64 6.65 -35.37
N SER A 10 -0.83 7.96 -35.56
CA SER A 10 -0.34 9.01 -34.66
C SER A 10 -1.16 9.12 -33.37
N ALA A 11 -2.47 8.89 -33.45
CA ALA A 11 -3.38 8.96 -32.31
C ALA A 11 -3.19 7.76 -31.36
N HIS A 12 -3.03 6.56 -31.90
CA HIS A 12 -2.79 5.35 -31.09
C HIS A 12 -1.46 5.41 -30.33
N ALA A 13 -0.39 5.94 -30.94
CA ALA A 13 0.90 6.11 -30.29
C ALA A 13 0.87 7.14 -29.13
N ARG A 14 0.07 8.21 -29.26
CA ARG A 14 -0.11 9.20 -28.18
C ARG A 14 -0.88 8.64 -26.99
N VAL A 15 -1.91 7.82 -27.24
CA VAL A 15 -2.73 7.21 -26.17
C VAL A 15 -1.95 6.13 -25.40
N SER A 16 -1.13 5.32 -26.09
CA SER A 16 -0.27 4.32 -25.43
C SER A 16 0.84 4.97 -24.59
N GLY A 17 1.45 6.06 -25.09
CA GLY A 17 2.47 6.82 -24.34
C GLY A 17 1.92 7.49 -23.08
N GLY A 18 0.69 8.02 -23.13
CA GLY A 18 0.03 8.64 -21.98
C GLY A 18 -0.24 7.68 -20.83
N ARG A 19 -0.73 6.46 -21.12
CA ARG A 19 -1.00 5.43 -20.11
C ARG A 19 0.26 4.89 -19.45
N ALA A 20 1.31 4.64 -20.24
CA ALA A 20 2.59 4.18 -19.71
C ALA A 20 3.23 5.21 -18.76
N ARG A 21 3.14 6.50 -19.11
CA ARG A 21 3.65 7.60 -18.28
C ARG A 21 2.85 7.77 -16.98
N ALA A 22 1.53 7.63 -17.04
CA ALA A 22 0.66 7.69 -15.86
C ALA A 22 0.93 6.52 -14.90
N GLY A 23 1.10 5.30 -15.42
CA GLY A 23 1.49 4.14 -14.63
C GLY A 23 2.86 4.32 -13.98
N ALA A 24 3.87 4.75 -14.74
CA ALA A 24 5.21 5.00 -14.20
C ALA A 24 5.22 6.07 -13.09
N LEU A 25 4.45 7.15 -13.26
CA LEU A 25 4.32 8.21 -12.24
C LEU A 25 3.68 7.68 -10.96
N LYS A 26 2.65 6.84 -11.07
CA LYS A 26 1.98 6.22 -9.93
C LYS A 26 2.92 5.32 -9.14
N TRP A 27 3.71 4.49 -9.84
CA TRP A 27 4.73 3.64 -9.22
C TRP A 27 5.85 4.44 -8.57
N ALA A 28 6.32 5.50 -9.23
CA ALA A 28 7.31 6.41 -8.68
C ALA A 28 6.77 7.12 -7.42
N LEU A 29 5.52 7.57 -7.44
CA LEU A 29 4.86 8.17 -6.28
C LEU A 29 4.73 7.19 -5.13
N LEU A 30 4.34 5.94 -5.40
CA LEU A 30 4.23 4.91 -4.37
C LEU A 30 5.61 4.59 -3.75
N ALA A 31 6.65 4.47 -4.58
CA ALA A 31 8.02 4.26 -4.11
C ALA A 31 8.54 5.45 -3.30
N PHE A 32 8.23 6.67 -3.73
CA PHE A 32 8.57 7.89 -3.01
C PHE A 32 7.88 7.94 -1.64
N LEU A 33 6.58 7.66 -1.57
CA LEU A 33 5.83 7.66 -0.30
C LEU A 33 6.32 6.57 0.65
N MET A 34 6.62 5.39 0.12
CA MET A 34 7.22 4.28 0.88
C MET A 34 8.57 4.70 1.48
N LEU A 35 9.47 5.28 0.68
CA LEU A 35 10.77 5.74 1.13
C LEU A 35 10.66 6.89 2.12
N ASN A 36 9.73 7.82 1.89
CA ASN A 36 9.47 8.95 2.78
C ASN A 36 8.96 8.48 4.15
N LEU A 37 8.04 7.52 4.19
CA LEU A 37 7.57 6.92 5.43
C LEU A 37 8.70 6.23 6.19
N TRP A 38 9.50 5.44 5.47
CA TRP A 38 10.68 4.82 6.05
C TRP A 38 11.63 5.86 6.66
N ALA A 39 11.95 6.92 5.92
CA ALA A 39 12.85 7.97 6.37
C ALA A 39 12.31 8.73 7.60
N GLN A 40 11.00 9.05 7.61
CA GLN A 40 10.34 9.75 8.70
C GLN A 40 10.36 8.95 10.02
N TRP A 41 10.19 7.63 9.96
CA TRP A 41 10.03 6.80 11.16
C TRP A 41 11.34 6.17 11.62
N LEU A 42 12.22 5.79 10.70
CA LEU A 42 13.41 4.98 11.00
C LEU A 42 14.71 5.60 10.46
N GLY A 43 14.63 6.58 9.57
CA GLY A 43 15.80 7.19 8.94
C GLY A 43 16.76 7.80 9.97
N ALA A 44 16.22 8.59 10.91
CA ALA A 44 17.03 9.21 11.96
C ALA A 44 17.72 8.17 12.87
N GLY A 45 16.99 7.13 13.29
CA GLY A 45 17.52 6.03 14.09
C GLY A 45 18.62 5.25 13.36
N LEU A 46 18.43 4.98 12.06
CA LEU A 46 19.46 4.31 11.25
C LEU A 46 20.73 5.15 11.14
N PHE A 47 20.61 6.44 10.82
CA PHE A 47 21.78 7.32 10.71
C PHE A 47 22.53 7.45 12.03
N ALA A 48 21.80 7.45 13.14
CA ALA A 48 22.38 7.47 14.47
C ALA A 48 23.15 6.17 14.76
N GLU A 49 22.58 5.02 14.40
CA GLU A 49 23.21 3.72 14.60
C GLU A 49 24.45 3.53 13.72
N LEU A 50 24.42 3.98 12.47
CA LEU A 50 25.55 3.93 11.53
C LEU A 50 26.73 4.81 11.95
N ARG A 51 26.46 5.88 12.72
CA ARG A 51 27.50 6.79 13.25
C ARG A 51 27.96 6.39 14.65
N SER A 52 27.28 5.45 15.29
CA SER A 52 27.62 4.98 16.63
C SER A 52 28.82 4.04 16.57
N ALA A 53 29.79 4.22 17.47
CA ALA A 53 30.89 3.28 17.65
C ALA A 53 30.41 1.91 18.16
N ASP A 54 29.27 1.88 18.86
CA ASP A 54 28.65 0.69 19.44
C ASP A 54 27.43 0.20 18.64
N GLY A 55 27.36 0.53 17.35
CA GLY A 55 26.21 0.20 16.50
C GLY A 55 25.89 -1.30 16.47
N SER A 56 24.64 -1.65 16.74
CA SER A 56 24.17 -3.04 16.66
C SER A 56 23.69 -3.38 15.26
N GLY A 57 24.35 -4.33 14.61
CA GLY A 57 23.94 -4.85 13.31
C GLY A 57 22.49 -5.38 13.29
N LEU A 58 22.00 -5.88 14.42
CA LEU A 58 20.60 -6.32 14.57
C LEU A 58 19.62 -5.14 14.47
N ARG A 59 19.95 -3.99 15.07
CA ARG A 59 19.11 -2.78 15.01
C ARG A 59 19.08 -2.21 13.60
N ILE A 60 20.23 -2.18 12.92
CA ILE A 60 20.33 -1.81 11.51
C ILE A 60 19.43 -2.71 10.65
N LEU A 61 19.54 -4.03 10.81
CA LEU A 61 18.70 -4.98 10.06
C LEU A 61 17.22 -4.75 10.32
N ALA A 62 16.80 -4.61 11.59
CA ALA A 62 15.41 -4.35 11.93
C ALA A 62 14.88 -3.03 11.33
N MET A 63 15.71 -1.99 11.26
CA MET A 63 15.36 -0.72 10.61
C MET A 63 15.30 -0.81 9.08
N MET A 64 15.97 -1.80 8.47
CA MET A 64 15.94 -2.07 7.02
C MET A 64 14.77 -2.94 6.57
N VAL A 65 14.17 -3.73 7.47
CA VAL A 65 13.07 -4.65 7.15
C VAL A 65 11.93 -3.97 6.36
N PRO A 66 11.45 -2.76 6.73
CA PRO A 66 10.40 -2.10 5.95
C PRO A 66 10.78 -1.74 4.53
N LEU A 67 12.04 -1.39 4.27
CA LEU A 67 12.50 -1.12 2.91
C LEU A 67 12.45 -2.39 2.06
N VAL A 68 12.93 -3.51 2.61
CA VAL A 68 12.91 -4.80 1.91
C VAL A 68 11.47 -5.21 1.61
N VAL A 69 10.60 -5.18 2.62
CA VAL A 69 9.16 -5.50 2.47
C VAL A 69 8.50 -4.56 1.46
N GLY A 70 8.82 -3.27 1.52
CA GLY A 70 8.30 -2.26 0.61
C GLY A 70 8.72 -2.51 -0.84
N VAL A 71 10.00 -2.81 -1.08
CA VAL A 71 10.53 -3.16 -2.42
C VAL A 71 9.88 -4.44 -2.94
N VAL A 72 9.80 -5.49 -2.13
CA VAL A 72 9.11 -6.73 -2.51
C VAL A 72 7.64 -6.46 -2.81
N GLY A 73 6.98 -5.63 -1.98
CA GLY A 73 5.62 -5.16 -2.18
C GLY A 73 5.43 -4.40 -3.49
N LEU A 74 6.39 -3.55 -3.88
CA LEU A 74 6.41 -2.82 -5.15
C LEU A 74 6.56 -3.76 -6.34
N VAL A 75 7.57 -4.65 -6.31
CA VAL A 75 7.89 -5.58 -7.40
C VAL A 75 6.76 -6.58 -7.65
N HIS A 76 6.13 -7.11 -6.60
CA HIS A 76 5.13 -8.16 -6.75
C HIS A 76 3.69 -7.68 -6.91
N ALA A 77 3.42 -6.38 -6.98
CA ALA A 77 2.05 -5.88 -7.14
C ALA A 77 1.05 -6.30 -6.04
N HIS A 78 1.48 -6.95 -4.95
CA HIS A 78 0.57 -7.63 -4.04
C HIS A 78 -0.09 -6.66 -3.04
N PRO A 79 -1.43 -6.55 -2.99
CA PRO A 79 -2.12 -5.58 -2.15
C PRO A 79 -1.90 -5.85 -0.66
N ALA A 80 -1.87 -7.12 -0.22
CA ALA A 80 -1.61 -7.44 1.18
C ALA A 80 -0.18 -7.07 1.62
N LEU A 81 0.82 -7.16 0.72
CA LEU A 81 2.19 -6.77 1.05
C LEU A 81 2.28 -5.26 1.29
N ARG A 82 1.53 -4.46 0.52
CA ARG A 82 1.55 -3.00 0.61
C ARG A 82 0.69 -2.46 1.74
N LEU A 83 -0.53 -2.98 1.88
CA LEU A 83 -1.53 -2.40 2.80
C LEU A 83 -1.42 -2.93 4.22
N LEU A 84 -0.83 -4.12 4.41
CA LEU A 84 -0.74 -4.77 5.71
C LEU A 84 0.71 -5.03 6.12
N ILE A 85 1.46 -5.79 5.32
CA ILE A 85 2.78 -6.28 5.73
C ILE A 85 3.79 -5.13 5.79
N PHE A 86 3.77 -4.19 4.84
CA PHE A 86 4.63 -3.01 4.87
C PHE A 86 4.42 -2.17 6.14
N PRO A 87 3.20 -1.75 6.53
CA PRO A 87 3.00 -1.08 7.82
C PRO A 87 3.46 -1.90 9.04
N VAL A 88 3.12 -3.20 9.10
CA VAL A 88 3.54 -4.10 10.21
C VAL A 88 5.05 -4.16 10.35
N SER A 89 5.75 -4.15 9.22
CA SER A 89 7.19 -4.34 9.18
C SER A 89 7.99 -3.24 9.89
N PHE A 90 7.38 -2.09 10.20
CA PHE A 90 8.00 -1.03 11.00
C PHE A 90 8.09 -1.36 12.49
N LEU A 91 7.23 -2.27 13.00
CA LEU A 91 7.15 -2.55 14.44
C LEU A 91 8.47 -3.05 15.05
N PRO A 92 9.21 -3.99 14.43
CA PRO A 92 10.51 -4.42 14.96
C PRO A 92 11.53 -3.27 15.01
N GLY A 93 11.59 -2.43 13.97
CA GLY A 93 12.49 -1.28 13.93
C GLY A 93 12.14 -0.26 15.01
N MET A 94 10.85 0.03 15.17
CA MET A 94 10.36 0.96 16.19
C MET A 94 10.60 0.48 17.61
N ALA A 95 10.41 -0.81 17.87
CA ALA A 95 10.65 -1.41 19.19
C ALA A 95 12.13 -1.30 19.64
N LEU A 96 13.04 -1.07 18.69
CA LEU A 96 14.48 -0.98 18.92
C LEU A 96 15.02 0.46 18.84
N LEU A 97 14.16 1.47 18.66
CA LEU A 97 14.57 2.87 18.68
C LEU A 97 14.96 3.31 20.09
N ALA A 98 15.93 4.21 20.18
CA ALA A 98 16.33 4.82 21.44
C ALA A 98 15.28 5.83 21.93
N GLU A 99 15.27 6.12 23.23
CA GLU A 99 14.32 7.06 23.86
C GLU A 99 14.34 8.44 23.19
N ARG A 100 15.53 8.97 22.86
CA ARG A 100 15.71 10.22 22.10
C ARG A 100 15.05 10.24 20.71
N GLU A 101 14.98 9.09 20.05
CA GLU A 101 14.39 8.96 18.70
C GLU A 101 12.87 8.94 18.80
N TRP A 102 12.34 8.30 19.85
CA TRP A 102 10.92 8.36 20.19
C TRP A 102 10.47 9.77 20.57
N GLU A 103 11.29 10.52 21.30
CA GLU A 103 11.02 11.93 21.63
C GLU A 103 10.94 12.80 20.38
N ALA A 104 11.86 12.64 19.43
CA ALA A 104 11.81 13.35 18.15
C ALA A 104 10.54 13.02 17.34
N MET A 105 10.06 11.77 17.41
CA MET A 105 8.80 11.36 16.79
C MET A 105 7.55 11.81 17.53
N SER A 106 7.68 12.16 18.82
CA SER A 106 6.56 12.65 19.64
C SER A 106 6.16 14.09 19.33
N GLU A 107 6.98 14.81 18.55
CA GLU A 107 6.63 16.16 18.12
C GLU A 107 5.32 16.15 17.32
N PRO A 108 4.31 16.95 17.71
CA PRO A 108 2.97 16.88 17.12
C PRO A 108 2.96 17.08 15.61
N VAL A 109 3.83 17.95 15.10
CA VAL A 109 3.96 18.25 13.67
C VAL A 109 4.57 17.05 12.93
N ALA A 110 5.61 16.44 13.48
CA ALA A 110 6.24 15.26 12.88
C ALA A 110 5.24 14.10 12.80
N LEU A 111 4.45 13.88 13.85
CA LEU A 111 3.44 12.84 13.90
C LEU A 111 2.29 13.10 12.92
N LEU A 112 1.82 14.35 12.78
CA LEU A 112 0.81 14.70 11.77
C LEU A 112 1.32 14.48 10.35
N MET A 113 2.57 14.85 10.06
CA MET A 113 3.20 14.63 8.75
C MET A 113 3.36 13.14 8.44
N ALA A 114 3.73 12.34 9.45
CA ALA A 114 3.80 10.89 9.36
C ALA A 114 2.43 10.27 9.06
N VAL A 115 1.38 10.67 9.79
CA VAL A 115 0.01 10.21 9.55
C VAL A 115 -0.47 10.59 8.15
N ALA A 116 -0.24 11.84 7.72
CA ALA A 116 -0.63 12.30 6.39
C ALA A 116 0.09 11.53 5.29
N SER A 117 1.40 11.32 5.43
CA SER A 117 2.21 10.53 4.48
C SER A 117 1.72 9.09 4.40
N PHE A 118 1.31 8.53 5.54
CA PHE A 118 0.86 7.16 5.65
C PHE A 118 -0.52 6.96 5.04
N VAL A 119 -1.45 7.89 5.27
CA VAL A 119 -2.76 7.90 4.60
C VAL A 119 -2.60 8.05 3.10
N LEU A 120 -1.74 8.96 2.64
CA LEU A 120 -1.46 9.16 1.22
C LEU A 120 -0.87 7.90 0.58
N TYR A 121 0.06 7.23 1.28
CA TYR A 121 0.59 5.93 0.86
C TYR A 121 -0.52 4.90 0.70
N LEU A 122 -1.41 4.73 1.69
CA LEU A 122 -2.51 3.75 1.61
C LEU A 122 -3.44 4.02 0.43
N ILE A 123 -3.79 5.29 0.18
CA ILE A 123 -4.62 5.69 -0.96
C ILE A 123 -3.93 5.30 -2.28
N VAL A 124 -2.67 5.68 -2.46
CA VAL A 124 -1.92 5.37 -3.70
C VAL A 124 -1.72 3.87 -3.84
N ALA A 125 -1.42 3.15 -2.75
CA ALA A 125 -1.24 1.70 -2.75
C ALA A 125 -2.52 0.95 -3.13
N ALA A 126 -3.67 1.38 -2.62
CA ALA A 126 -4.97 0.80 -2.95
C ALA A 126 -5.33 1.00 -4.43
N ILE A 127 -5.12 2.20 -4.96
CA ILE A 127 -5.37 2.50 -6.39
C ILE A 127 -4.37 1.74 -7.28
N SER A 128 -3.16 1.45 -6.80
CA SER A 128 -2.08 0.77 -7.54
C SER A 128 -2.23 -0.75 -7.68
N GLY A 129 -3.21 -1.38 -7.05
CA GLY A 129 -3.40 -2.83 -7.11
C GLY A 129 -4.01 -3.38 -8.40
N GLU A 130 -4.59 -2.53 -9.28
CA GLU A 130 -5.45 -3.01 -10.38
C GLU A 130 -4.76 -3.20 -11.75
N GLU A 131 -3.54 -2.73 -11.96
CA GLU A 131 -2.97 -2.63 -13.33
C GLU A 131 -2.12 -3.85 -13.77
N GLY A 132 -1.90 -4.83 -12.89
CA GLY A 132 -0.84 -5.84 -13.07
C GLY A 132 -1.13 -7.03 -13.98
N GLU A 133 -2.35 -7.56 -14.07
CA GLU A 133 -2.58 -8.84 -14.78
C GLU A 133 -4.01 -9.05 -15.33
N LEU A 134 -4.73 -7.98 -15.66
CA LEU A 134 -5.93 -8.16 -16.50
C LEU A 134 -5.51 -7.99 -17.96
N PRO A 135 -5.47 -9.08 -18.77
CA PRO A 135 -5.09 -8.98 -20.18
C PRO A 135 -6.02 -7.97 -20.83
N ALA A 136 -5.46 -6.84 -21.28
CA ALA A 136 -6.14 -5.69 -21.89
C ALA A 136 -7.62 -5.96 -22.08
N GLN A 137 -8.38 -5.83 -20.98
CA GLN A 137 -9.82 -5.91 -21.09
C GLN A 137 -10.14 -4.71 -21.97
N GLN A 138 -10.51 -4.98 -23.23
CA GLN A 138 -11.35 -4.04 -23.96
C GLN A 138 -12.36 -3.53 -22.93
N PRO A 139 -12.58 -2.21 -22.82
CA PRO A 139 -13.65 -1.71 -21.96
C PRO A 139 -14.91 -2.42 -22.43
N ALA A 140 -15.24 -3.51 -21.76
CA ALA A 140 -16.40 -4.32 -22.08
C ALA A 140 -17.52 -3.40 -21.70
N ASP A 141 -18.30 -2.98 -22.70
CA ASP A 141 -19.44 -2.10 -22.53
C ASP A 141 -20.13 -2.48 -21.23
N VAL A 142 -19.95 -1.60 -20.24
CA VAL A 142 -20.63 -1.68 -18.96
C VAL A 142 -22.08 -1.71 -19.37
N HIS A 143 -22.70 -2.89 -19.32
CA HIS A 143 -24.10 -3.00 -19.68
C HIS A 143 -24.83 -1.99 -18.79
N PRO A 144 -25.63 -1.08 -19.37
CA PRO A 144 -26.29 0.00 -18.65
C PRO A 144 -27.47 -0.57 -17.84
N GLY A 145 -27.16 -1.47 -16.92
CA GLY A 145 -27.98 -1.87 -15.79
C GLY A 145 -27.56 -1.07 -14.56
N ASP A 146 -27.45 0.25 -14.70
CA ASP A 146 -27.06 1.20 -13.66
C ASP A 146 -28.19 1.47 -12.64
N GLY A 147 -28.79 0.41 -12.10
CA GLY A 147 -29.71 0.51 -10.96
C GLY A 147 -29.00 0.59 -9.60
N ARG A 148 -27.75 0.12 -9.49
CA ARG A 148 -27.02 -0.05 -8.21
C ARG A 148 -25.77 0.82 -8.06
N ALA A 149 -25.47 1.68 -9.03
CA ALA A 149 -24.30 2.56 -8.96
C ALA A 149 -24.43 3.60 -7.83
N GLY A 150 -25.66 4.06 -7.54
CA GLY A 150 -25.97 4.93 -6.40
C GLY A 150 -25.71 4.22 -5.07
N ASP A 151 -26.20 2.99 -4.93
CA ASP A 151 -26.01 2.16 -3.73
C ASP A 151 -24.54 1.87 -3.45
N TYR A 152 -23.75 1.63 -4.51
CA TYR A 152 -22.30 1.44 -4.38
C TYR A 152 -21.59 2.68 -3.82
N ARG A 153 -21.89 3.87 -4.38
CA ARG A 153 -21.29 5.13 -3.92
C ARG A 153 -21.68 5.43 -2.47
N PHE A 154 -22.94 5.18 -2.10
CA PHE A 154 -23.41 5.35 -0.73
C PHE A 154 -22.76 4.36 0.24
N PHE A 155 -22.68 3.08 -0.15
CA PHE A 155 -22.01 2.03 0.62
C PHE A 155 -20.54 2.38 0.91
N VAL A 156 -19.76 2.74 -0.12
CA VAL A 156 -18.35 3.11 0.06
C VAL A 156 -18.23 4.39 0.91
N ARG A 157 -19.02 5.43 0.63
CA ARG A 157 -18.98 6.68 1.39
C ARG A 157 -19.31 6.50 2.87
N SER A 158 -20.34 5.71 3.18
CA SER A 158 -20.76 5.46 4.56
C SER A 158 -19.68 4.71 5.35
N ARG A 159 -18.99 3.74 4.72
CA ARG A 159 -17.88 2.99 5.33
C ARG A 159 -16.63 3.85 5.51
N VAL A 160 -16.27 4.65 4.50
CA VAL A 160 -15.16 5.60 4.61
C VAL A 160 -15.45 6.62 5.72
N LEU A 161 -16.66 7.17 5.77
CA LEU A 161 -17.07 8.10 6.84
C LEU A 161 -16.96 7.46 8.22
N ALA A 162 -17.46 6.23 8.38
CA ALA A 162 -17.38 5.50 9.65
C ALA A 162 -15.93 5.26 10.07
N VAL A 163 -15.08 4.80 9.14
CA VAL A 163 -13.66 4.55 9.40
C VAL A 163 -12.92 5.85 9.74
N SER A 164 -13.17 6.93 9.01
CA SER A 164 -12.61 8.26 9.30
C SER A 164 -13.10 8.82 10.64
N ALA A 165 -14.37 8.58 11.01
CA ALA A 165 -14.92 8.99 12.30
C ALA A 165 -14.22 8.25 13.46
N VAL A 166 -13.94 6.94 13.30
CA VAL A 166 -13.16 6.20 14.29
C VAL A 166 -11.73 6.74 14.40
N LEU A 167 -11.08 7.11 13.28
CA LEU A 167 -9.76 7.74 13.33
C LEU A 167 -9.80 9.06 14.10
N ALA A 168 -10.79 9.91 13.80
CA ALA A 168 -10.97 11.18 14.47
C ALA A 168 -11.23 10.99 15.97
N ALA A 169 -11.99 9.96 16.35
CA ALA A 169 -12.24 9.62 17.75
C ALA A 169 -10.95 9.15 18.46
N ILE A 170 -10.12 8.32 17.82
CA ILE A 170 -8.83 7.87 18.36
C ILE A 170 -7.89 9.07 18.56
N LEU A 171 -7.73 9.91 17.53
CA LEU A 171 -6.87 11.10 17.62
C LEU A 171 -7.41 12.10 18.64
N GLY A 172 -8.73 12.30 18.70
CA GLY A 172 -9.39 13.12 19.72
C GLY A 172 -9.16 12.58 21.13
N ALA A 173 -9.29 11.28 21.34
CA ALA A 173 -9.02 10.65 22.63
C ALA A 173 -7.55 10.83 23.05
N LEU A 174 -6.59 10.61 22.16
CA LEU A 174 -5.17 10.68 22.48
C LEU A 174 -4.66 12.11 22.68
N TYR A 175 -5.06 13.05 21.82
CA TYR A 175 -4.46 14.39 21.78
C TYR A 175 -5.33 15.48 22.39
N VAL A 176 -6.65 15.29 22.47
CA VAL A 176 -7.59 16.29 22.98
C VAL A 176 -8.11 15.93 24.36
N SER A 177 -8.27 14.63 24.70
CA SER A 177 -8.80 14.23 26.00
C SER A 177 -7.83 14.55 27.14
N PRO A 178 -8.23 15.38 28.12
CA PRO A 178 -7.40 15.68 29.28
C PRO A 178 -7.22 14.45 30.19
N ALA A 179 -8.19 13.53 30.22
CA ALA A 179 -8.15 12.34 31.08
C ALA A 179 -7.03 11.36 30.68
N ILE A 180 -6.76 11.22 29.38
CA ILE A 180 -5.66 10.37 28.89
C ILE A 180 -4.31 11.02 29.21
N LYS A 181 -4.19 12.34 29.02
CA LYS A 181 -2.96 13.07 29.37
C LYS A 181 -2.66 13.01 30.86
N THR A 182 -3.66 13.23 31.72
CA THR A 182 -3.46 13.20 33.18
C THR A 182 -3.12 11.81 33.69
N SER A 183 -3.75 10.77 33.16
CA SER A 183 -3.41 9.38 33.53
C SER A 183 -2.03 8.96 33.04
N LEU A 184 -1.63 9.35 31.81
CA LEU A 184 -0.28 9.10 31.29
C LEU A 184 0.79 9.82 32.10
N VAL A 185 0.59 11.09 32.43
CA VAL A 185 1.53 11.85 33.27
C VAL A 185 1.61 11.25 34.69
N ALA A 186 0.49 10.81 35.25
CA ALA A 186 0.47 10.20 36.58
C ALA A 186 1.19 8.83 36.63
N GLN A 187 1.13 8.05 35.55
CA GLN A 187 1.72 6.70 35.51
C GLN A 187 3.17 6.68 35.00
N ALA A 188 3.50 7.56 34.06
CA ALA A 188 4.78 7.54 33.35
C ALA A 188 5.65 8.79 33.59
N ALA A 189 5.16 9.78 34.34
CA ALA A 189 5.87 11.02 34.66
C ALA A 189 6.53 11.65 33.41
N GLU A 190 7.86 11.79 33.41
CA GLU A 190 8.63 12.39 32.32
C GLU A 190 8.55 11.60 31.00
N ARG A 191 8.22 10.29 31.06
CA ARG A 191 8.07 9.42 29.87
C ARG A 191 6.69 9.46 29.24
N ALA A 192 5.74 10.22 29.78
CA ALA A 192 4.40 10.33 29.24
C ALA A 192 4.34 10.64 27.72
N PRO A 193 5.22 11.50 27.14
CA PRO A 193 5.24 11.74 25.71
C PRO A 193 5.56 10.48 24.90
N LEU A 194 6.53 9.67 25.35
CA LEU A 194 6.93 8.43 24.68
C LEU A 194 5.79 7.41 24.67
N HIS A 195 5.12 7.22 25.82
CA HIS A 195 3.98 6.32 25.91
C HIS A 195 2.80 6.77 25.05
N LEU A 196 2.57 8.08 24.92
CA LEU A 196 1.53 8.64 24.07
C LEU A 196 1.83 8.39 22.59
N THR A 197 3.08 8.56 22.15
CA THR A 197 3.51 8.24 20.77
C THR A 197 3.35 6.75 20.47
N PHE A 198 3.78 5.89 21.40
CA PHE A 198 3.63 4.45 21.24
C PHE A 198 2.15 4.04 21.14
N MET A 199 1.29 4.56 22.01
CA MET A 199 -0.16 4.34 21.93
C MET A 199 -0.74 4.85 20.62
N ALA A 200 -0.33 6.02 20.15
CA ALA A 200 -0.80 6.58 18.88
C ALA A 200 -0.44 5.70 17.69
N VAL A 201 0.80 5.22 17.63
CA VAL A 201 1.26 4.29 16.59
C VAL A 201 0.46 2.98 16.62
N VAL A 202 0.31 2.37 17.80
CA VAL A 202 -0.42 1.10 17.95
C VAL A 202 -1.90 1.26 17.59
N MET A 203 -2.55 2.33 18.04
CA MET A 203 -3.95 2.59 17.70
C MET A 203 -4.14 2.94 16.23
N LEU A 204 -3.20 3.67 15.61
CA LEU A 204 -3.20 3.91 14.18
C LEU A 204 -3.08 2.59 13.41
N PHE A 205 -2.19 1.70 13.84
CA PHE A 205 -2.04 0.39 13.23
C PHE A 205 -3.31 -0.45 13.34
N ALA A 206 -3.91 -0.53 14.54
CA ALA A 206 -5.18 -1.22 14.74
C ALA A 206 -6.30 -0.62 13.87
N TRP A 207 -6.31 0.70 13.71
CA TRP A 207 -7.24 1.40 12.83
C TRP A 207 -7.04 1.02 11.36
N VAL A 208 -5.80 0.86 10.88
CA VAL A 208 -5.52 0.42 9.49
C VAL A 208 -6.08 -0.97 9.24
N VAL A 209 -5.84 -1.90 10.15
CA VAL A 209 -6.34 -3.28 10.06
C VAL A 209 -7.87 -3.27 10.02
N MET A 210 -8.50 -2.52 10.93
CA MET A 210 -9.95 -2.35 10.94
C MET A 210 -10.45 -1.73 9.65
N ALA A 211 -9.87 -0.62 9.17
CA ALA A 211 -10.22 0.06 7.94
C ALA A 211 -10.15 -0.87 6.72
N TYR A 212 -9.10 -1.70 6.67
CA TYR A 212 -8.92 -2.69 5.62
C TYR A 212 -10.06 -3.73 5.65
N ILE A 213 -10.35 -4.33 6.80
CA ILE A 213 -11.38 -5.37 6.93
C ILE A 213 -12.79 -4.80 6.76
N SER A 214 -13.05 -3.58 7.24
CA SER A 214 -14.40 -3.01 7.31
C SER A 214 -14.81 -2.18 6.10
N ALA A 215 -13.86 -1.60 5.36
CA ALA A 215 -14.15 -0.74 4.23
C ALA A 215 -13.49 -1.22 2.93
N VAL A 216 -12.20 -1.55 2.96
CA VAL A 216 -11.46 -1.92 1.74
C VAL A 216 -11.89 -3.29 1.23
N LEU A 217 -11.86 -4.32 2.07
CA LEU A 217 -12.21 -5.70 1.68
C LEU A 217 -13.67 -5.81 1.20
N PRO A 218 -14.68 -5.22 1.88
CA PRO A 218 -16.06 -5.26 1.38
C PRO A 218 -16.25 -4.48 0.08
N ALA A 219 -15.54 -3.36 -0.11
CA ALA A 219 -15.58 -2.63 -1.38
C ALA A 219 -14.98 -3.47 -2.53
N LEU A 220 -13.85 -4.14 -2.28
CA LEU A 220 -13.24 -5.06 -3.24
C LEU A 220 -14.14 -6.26 -3.56
N ASN A 221 -14.79 -6.84 -2.55
CA ASN A 221 -15.75 -7.94 -2.76
C ASN A 221 -16.97 -7.49 -3.56
N TRP A 222 -17.50 -6.30 -3.29
CA TRP A 222 -18.61 -5.74 -4.04
C TRP A 222 -18.23 -5.47 -5.50
N GLU A 223 -17.01 -4.98 -5.73
CA GLU A 223 -16.47 -4.75 -7.07
C GLU A 223 -16.22 -6.08 -7.79
N TYR A 224 -15.78 -7.12 -7.07
CA TYR A 224 -15.67 -8.47 -7.59
C TYR A 224 -17.04 -9.04 -8.00
N ASP A 225 -18.06 -8.96 -7.14
CA ASP A 225 -19.43 -9.43 -7.44
C ASP A 225 -20.03 -8.69 -8.65
N ARG A 226 -19.72 -7.40 -8.80
CA ARG A 226 -20.12 -6.60 -9.98
C ARG A 226 -19.41 -7.05 -11.26
N ARG A 227 -18.14 -7.46 -11.18
CA ARG A 227 -17.31 -7.90 -12.33
C ARG A 227 -17.45 -9.40 -12.64
N GLN A 228 -17.93 -10.21 -11.70
CA GLN A 228 -18.06 -11.67 -11.79
C GLN A 228 -18.84 -12.18 -13.03
N PRO A 229 -19.95 -11.54 -13.47
CA PRO A 229 -20.69 -11.98 -14.66
C PRO A 229 -19.89 -11.83 -15.96
N VAL A 230 -18.97 -10.87 -16.02
CA VAL A 230 -18.10 -10.60 -17.18
C VAL A 230 -16.92 -11.58 -17.19
N PHE A 231 -16.42 -11.94 -16.01
CA PHE A 231 -15.38 -12.97 -15.86
C PHE A 231 -15.87 -14.37 -16.21
N SER A 232 -17.10 -14.77 -15.85
CA SER A 232 -17.63 -16.10 -16.20
C SER A 232 -17.79 -16.30 -17.71
N GLN A 233 -18.21 -15.25 -18.45
CA GLN A 233 -18.34 -15.29 -19.91
C GLN A 233 -16.99 -15.30 -20.63
N SER A 234 -16.00 -14.55 -20.14
CA SER A 234 -14.65 -14.54 -20.71
C SER A 234 -13.86 -15.80 -20.36
N LEU A 235 -14.03 -16.35 -19.16
CA LEU A 235 -13.46 -17.64 -18.74
C LEU A 235 -14.05 -18.79 -19.58
N ALA A 236 -15.36 -18.78 -19.87
CA ALA A 236 -15.99 -19.75 -20.77
C ALA A 236 -15.39 -19.71 -22.19
N ARG A 237 -15.06 -18.52 -22.71
CA ARG A 237 -14.34 -18.35 -24.00
C ARG A 237 -12.86 -18.72 -23.94
N LEU A 238 -12.21 -18.63 -22.78
CA LEU A 238 -10.82 -19.06 -22.60
C LEU A 238 -10.73 -20.58 -22.47
N MET A 239 -11.67 -21.20 -21.76
CA MET A 239 -11.77 -22.66 -21.61
C MET A 239 -12.13 -23.38 -22.90
N SER A 240 -12.69 -22.71 -23.91
CA SER A 240 -12.85 -23.27 -25.27
C SER A 240 -11.55 -23.31 -26.09
N SER A 241 -10.42 -22.82 -25.56
CA SER A 241 -9.09 -22.83 -26.21
C SER A 241 -7.96 -23.42 -25.33
N PRO A 242 -8.05 -24.69 -24.91
CA PRO A 242 -7.17 -25.29 -23.89
C PRO A 242 -5.68 -25.29 -24.28
N ARG A 243 -5.36 -25.37 -25.57
CA ARG A 243 -3.96 -25.43 -26.07
C ARG A 243 -3.18 -24.13 -25.85
N THR A 244 -3.83 -22.97 -25.97
CA THR A 244 -3.21 -21.65 -25.76
C THR A 244 -2.95 -21.36 -24.29
N LEU A 245 -3.85 -21.81 -23.42
CA LEU A 245 -3.72 -21.65 -21.97
C LEU A 245 -2.61 -22.55 -21.42
N ALA A 246 -2.56 -23.82 -21.85
CA ALA A 246 -1.48 -24.74 -21.50
C ALA A 246 -0.10 -24.20 -21.92
N ARG A 247 0.02 -23.64 -23.14
CA ARG A 247 1.28 -23.05 -23.62
C ARG A 247 1.70 -21.83 -22.78
N ARG A 248 0.78 -20.97 -22.36
CA ARG A 248 1.10 -19.81 -21.50
C ARG A 248 1.53 -20.23 -20.09
N VAL A 249 0.84 -21.20 -19.49
CA VAL A 249 1.20 -21.74 -18.17
C VAL A 249 2.57 -22.39 -18.23
N MET A 250 2.84 -23.19 -19.27
CA MET A 250 4.15 -23.80 -19.50
C MET A 250 5.28 -22.76 -19.59
N TRP A 251 5.08 -21.67 -20.35
CA TRP A 251 6.09 -20.60 -20.42
C TRP A 251 6.29 -19.86 -19.10
N ARG A 252 5.24 -19.67 -18.30
CA ARG A 252 5.34 -19.06 -16.97
C ARG A 252 6.09 -19.97 -15.98
N VAL A 253 5.86 -21.28 -16.04
CA VAL A 253 6.60 -22.27 -15.23
C VAL A 253 8.07 -22.33 -15.64
N VAL A 254 8.37 -22.32 -16.95
CA VAL A 254 9.74 -22.28 -17.46
C VAL A 254 10.45 -20.98 -17.05
N ALA A 255 9.78 -19.83 -17.15
CA ALA A 255 10.33 -18.55 -16.73
C ALA A 255 10.59 -18.50 -15.21
N ALA A 256 9.66 -19.00 -14.39
CA ALA A 256 9.85 -19.10 -12.94
C ALA A 256 11.02 -20.03 -12.58
N GLY A 257 11.15 -21.17 -13.26
CA GLY A 257 12.27 -22.09 -13.07
C GLY A 257 13.62 -21.46 -13.46
N ALA A 258 13.67 -20.70 -14.55
CA ALA A 258 14.88 -20.00 -14.97
C ALA A 258 15.30 -18.91 -13.98
N VAL A 259 14.35 -18.14 -13.43
CA VAL A 259 14.64 -17.12 -12.40
C VAL A 259 15.19 -17.75 -11.12
N ILE A 260 14.62 -18.87 -10.66
CA ILE A 260 15.12 -19.60 -9.50
C ILE A 260 16.54 -20.12 -9.76
N MET A 261 16.80 -20.66 -10.95
CA MET A 261 18.12 -21.17 -11.33
C MET A 261 19.19 -20.07 -11.34
N VAL A 262 18.88 -18.88 -11.88
CA VAL A 262 19.78 -17.73 -11.88
C VAL A 262 20.06 -17.25 -10.45
N ALA A 263 19.03 -17.16 -9.59
CA ALA A 263 19.19 -16.78 -8.19
C ALA A 263 20.12 -17.74 -7.43
N PHE A 264 20.03 -19.05 -7.69
CA PHE A 264 20.92 -20.05 -7.10
C PHE A 264 22.36 -19.96 -7.61
N GLN A 265 22.58 -19.56 -8.87
CA GLN A 265 23.92 -19.38 -9.42
C GLN A 265 24.63 -18.14 -8.85
N THR A 266 23.88 -17.10 -8.49
CA THR A 266 24.45 -15.87 -7.89
C THR A 266 24.78 -15.98 -6.39
N MET A 267 24.38 -17.08 -5.74
CA MET A 267 24.63 -17.33 -4.31
C MET A 267 25.84 -18.26 -4.06
N ARG A 268 26.57 -18.65 -5.11
CA ARG A 268 27.84 -19.37 -5.04
C ARG A 268 28.99 -18.44 -5.39
#